data_AF-A0A1M3CUW9-F1
#
_entry.id   AF-A0A1M3CUW9-F1
#
_cell.length_a   1.000
_cell.length_b   1.000
_cell.length_c   1.000
_cell.angle_alpha   90.00
_cell.angle_beta   90.00
_cell.angle_gamma   90.00
#
_symmetry.space_group_name_H-M   'P 1'
#
loop_
_entity.id
_entity.type
_entity.pdbx_description
1 polymer ?
#
loop_
_entity_poly.entity_id
_entity_poly.type
_entity_poly.pdbx_seq_one_letter_code
_entity_poly.pdbx_strand_id
1 'polypeptide(L)'
;MTYYFARRKFFYLQLCLCFDIFSSCSTYKHATQSYYKPPNSCITYEEMSLYDQHQAQAASHWLYHLIPRHRSQIRWFDVGHWVMWGLFGNDDDGIFGEANVPLFRPDKNASLGKGMAWMLRNPLHNFCFYVIGNAGAQTDEWTLLKINSKKVEFFTYKPQADTVFAGRYSSLFLGLHNGLPLISLRVAYGHFWKSDFYIGWRERGNFGIKFLPLTKVSYATWDCYEDEK
;
A
#
# COMPACT_ATOMS: atom_id res chain seq x y z
N MET A 1 49.47 -20.69 0.87
CA MET A 1 48.74 -19.76 1.77
C MET A 1 48.36 -18.41 1.12
N THR A 2 48.79 -18.10 -0.10
CA THR A 2 48.60 -16.79 -0.75
C THR A 2 47.23 -16.57 -1.39
N TYR A 3 46.54 -17.65 -1.81
CA TYR A 3 45.21 -17.55 -2.46
C TYR A 3 44.04 -17.24 -1.50
N TYR A 4 44.20 -17.45 -0.19
CA TYR A 4 43.13 -17.22 0.79
C TYR A 4 42.89 -15.73 1.08
N PHE A 5 43.93 -14.90 0.95
CA PHE A 5 43.85 -13.46 1.19
C PHE A 5 43.17 -12.70 0.04
N ALA A 6 43.28 -13.17 -1.20
CA ALA A 6 42.66 -12.51 -2.35
C ALA A 6 41.13 -12.62 -2.35
N ARG A 7 40.56 -13.74 -1.87
CA ARG A 7 39.11 -13.95 -1.81
C ARG A 7 38.40 -13.04 -0.81
N ARG A 8 39.02 -12.73 0.34
CA ARG A 8 38.43 -11.81 1.33
C ARG A 8 38.30 -10.39 0.79
N LYS A 9 39.31 -9.88 0.09
CA LYS A 9 39.28 -8.49 -0.45
C LYS A 9 38.17 -8.28 -1.50
N PHE A 10 37.89 -9.29 -2.33
CA PHE A 10 36.79 -9.22 -3.30
C PHE A 10 35.41 -9.17 -2.64
N PHE A 11 35.22 -9.89 -1.54
CA PHE A 11 33.96 -9.88 -0.78
C PHE A 11 33.69 -8.51 -0.13
N TYR A 12 34.70 -7.90 0.50
CA TYR A 12 34.54 -6.57 1.10
C TYR A 12 34.36 -5.47 0.06
N LEU A 13 34.99 -5.57 -1.12
CA LEU A 13 34.77 -4.62 -2.21
C LEU A 13 33.31 -4.63 -2.70
N GLN A 14 32.71 -5.82 -2.86
CA GLN A 14 31.29 -5.93 -3.21
C GLN A 14 30.40 -5.38 -2.11
N LEU A 15 30.73 -5.62 -0.84
CA LEU A 15 29.98 -5.07 0.29
C LEU A 15 30.06 -3.53 0.33
N CYS A 16 31.25 -2.96 0.14
CA CYS A 16 31.45 -1.50 0.08
C CYS A 16 30.70 -0.88 -1.11
N LEU A 17 30.75 -1.50 -2.29
CA LEU A 17 29.99 -1.04 -3.46
C LEU A 17 28.48 -1.12 -3.22
N CYS A 18 27.98 -2.17 -2.54
CA CYS A 18 26.58 -2.23 -2.11
C CYS A 18 26.26 -1.09 -1.14
N PHE A 19 27.12 -0.85 -0.13
CA PHE A 19 26.94 0.27 0.80
C PHE A 19 26.96 1.61 0.09
N ASP A 20 27.83 1.84 -0.89
CA ASP A 20 27.87 3.09 -1.66
C ASP A 20 26.62 3.27 -2.55
N ILE A 21 26.03 2.19 -3.06
CA ILE A 21 24.73 2.25 -3.76
C ILE A 21 23.62 2.69 -2.79
N PHE A 22 23.69 2.30 -1.51
CA PHE A 22 22.72 2.71 -0.48
C PHE A 22 23.07 4.04 0.21
N SER A 23 24.33 4.48 0.15
CA SER A 23 24.85 5.66 0.87
C SER A 23 25.16 6.83 -0.04
N SER A 24 25.03 6.67 -1.37
CA SER A 24 25.09 7.81 -2.26
C SER A 24 23.93 8.73 -1.87
N CYS A 25 24.28 9.88 -1.29
CA CYS A 25 23.40 11.00 -1.00
C CYS A 25 22.91 11.62 -2.32
N SER A 26 22.33 10.79 -3.18
CA SER A 26 21.59 11.10 -4.37
C SER A 26 20.47 12.03 -3.93
N THR A 27 20.72 13.33 -4.05
CA THR A 27 19.69 14.34 -3.84
C THR A 27 18.54 13.99 -4.78
N TYR A 28 17.38 13.71 -4.20
CA TYR A 28 16.18 13.41 -4.97
C TYR A 28 15.99 14.43 -6.08
N LYS A 29 15.45 13.99 -7.21
CA LYS A 29 15.06 14.90 -8.30
C LYS A 29 14.11 15.99 -7.79
N HIS A 30 13.26 15.62 -6.82
CA HIS A 30 12.25 16.49 -6.22
C HIS A 30 12.21 16.27 -4.71
N ALA A 31 12.05 17.35 -3.95
CA ALA A 31 11.86 17.28 -2.50
C ALA A 31 10.57 16.54 -2.14
N THR A 32 10.56 15.80 -1.03
CA THR A 32 9.41 15.01 -0.55
C THR A 32 8.16 15.87 -0.34
N GLN A 33 8.34 17.11 0.10
CA GLN A 33 7.28 18.10 0.30
C GLN A 33 6.50 18.41 -0.99
N SER A 34 7.10 18.20 -2.16
CA SER A 34 6.45 18.45 -3.47
C SER A 34 5.30 17.48 -3.77
N TYR A 35 5.19 16.39 -3.01
CA TYR A 35 4.15 15.36 -3.16
C TYR A 35 3.04 15.49 -2.11
N TYR A 36 2.96 16.64 -1.44
CA TYR A 36 1.81 17.00 -0.62
C TYR A 36 0.54 16.97 -1.48
N LYS A 37 -0.42 16.14 -1.06
CA LYS A 37 -1.76 16.14 -1.63
C LYS A 37 -2.65 16.94 -0.70
N PRO A 38 -3.40 17.95 -1.17
CA PRO A 38 -4.41 18.57 -0.32
C PRO A 38 -5.43 17.50 0.09
N PRO A 39 -5.99 17.59 1.30
CA PRO A 39 -7.01 16.64 1.72
C PRO A 39 -8.28 16.84 0.90
N ASN A 40 -9.15 15.83 0.88
CA ASN A 40 -10.45 15.96 0.23
C ASN A 40 -11.26 17.11 0.84
N SER A 41 -12.10 17.76 0.02
CA SER A 41 -12.79 19.03 0.30
C SER A 41 -13.78 19.02 1.48
N CYS A 42 -13.92 17.92 2.23
CA CYS A 42 -14.95 17.73 3.24
C CYS A 42 -14.43 17.77 4.69
N ILE A 43 -13.24 18.33 4.94
CA ILE A 43 -12.69 18.44 6.29
C ILE A 43 -12.89 19.84 6.88
N THR A 44 -13.06 19.90 8.20
CA THR A 44 -13.13 21.15 8.95
C THR A 44 -11.78 21.87 8.96
N TYR A 45 -11.78 23.17 9.30
CA TYR A 45 -10.54 23.95 9.42
C TYR A 45 -9.57 23.37 10.46
N GLU A 46 -10.10 22.88 11.59
CA GLU A 46 -9.28 22.25 12.63
C GLU A 46 -8.62 20.97 12.13
N GLU A 47 -9.36 20.14 11.39
CA GLU A 47 -8.82 18.93 10.76
C GLU A 47 -7.78 19.26 9.68
N MET A 48 -7.97 20.35 8.94
CA MET A 48 -6.99 20.84 7.96
C MET A 48 -5.66 21.19 8.64
N SER A 49 -5.70 21.92 9.76
CA SER A 49 -4.48 22.27 10.50
C SER A 49 -3.74 21.03 11.03
N LEU A 50 -4.48 20.03 11.53
CA LEU A 50 -3.90 18.76 11.98
C LEU A 50 -3.31 17.96 10.82
N TYR A 51 -3.98 17.97 9.67
CA TYR A 51 -3.51 17.34 8.43
C TYR A 51 -2.19 17.94 7.97
N ASP A 52 -2.11 19.27 7.89
CA ASP A 52 -0.91 19.97 7.46
C ASP A 52 0.27 19.74 8.41
N GLN A 53 0.01 19.79 9.72
CA GLN A 53 1.03 19.49 10.72
C GLN A 53 1.57 18.06 10.56
N HIS A 54 0.69 17.10 10.32
CA HIS A 54 1.11 15.71 10.13
C HIS A 54 1.90 15.51 8.83
N GLN A 55 1.44 16.10 7.73
CA GLN A 55 2.13 16.06 6.45
C GLN A 55 3.53 16.66 6.55
N ALA A 56 3.68 17.80 7.23
CA ALA A 56 4.97 18.41 7.48
C ALA A 56 5.89 17.53 8.34
N GLN A 57 5.33 16.90 9.38
CA GLN A 57 6.07 15.95 10.23
C GLN A 57 6.48 14.69 9.47
N ALA A 58 5.59 14.13 8.65
CA ALA A 58 5.87 12.96 7.83
C ALA A 58 6.96 13.28 6.80
N ALA A 59 6.83 14.38 6.05
CA ALA A 59 7.78 14.78 5.01
C ALA A 59 9.20 15.09 5.54
N SER A 60 9.32 15.45 6.82
CA SER A 60 10.61 15.66 7.50
C SER A 60 11.19 14.41 8.17
N HIS A 61 10.48 13.28 8.15
CA HIS A 61 10.94 12.06 8.78
C HIS A 61 12.11 11.42 8.00
N TRP A 62 13.20 11.09 8.71
CA TRP A 62 14.45 10.56 8.11
C TRP A 62 14.28 9.31 7.25
N LEU A 63 13.25 8.48 7.52
CA LEU A 63 12.93 7.31 6.68
C LEU A 63 12.70 7.68 5.21
N TYR A 64 12.21 8.89 4.92
CA TYR A 64 12.09 9.36 3.55
C TYR A 64 13.41 9.60 2.85
N HIS A 65 14.55 9.55 3.54
CA HIS A 65 15.88 9.52 2.91
C HIS A 65 16.26 8.10 2.44
N LEU A 66 15.59 7.06 2.95
CA LEU A 66 15.83 5.67 2.55
C LEU A 66 14.74 5.14 1.63
N ILE A 67 13.48 5.49 1.90
CA ILE A 67 12.30 5.03 1.17
C ILE A 67 11.68 6.27 0.53
N PRO A 68 11.91 6.54 -0.76
CA PRO A 68 11.34 7.70 -1.44
C PRO A 68 9.82 7.76 -1.31
N ARG A 69 9.27 8.96 -1.14
CA ARG A 69 7.82 9.18 -1.09
C ARG A 69 7.15 8.87 -2.41
N HIS A 70 7.81 9.21 -3.52
CA HIS A 70 7.27 9.03 -4.86
C HIS A 70 8.32 8.56 -5.87
N ARG A 71 7.94 7.70 -6.83
CA ARG A 71 8.87 7.16 -7.85
C ARG A 71 9.59 8.22 -8.68
N SER A 72 8.95 9.35 -8.95
CA SER A 72 9.58 10.44 -9.72
C SER A 72 10.71 11.15 -8.97
N GLN A 73 10.86 10.94 -7.66
CA GLN A 73 12.03 11.39 -6.91
C GLN A 73 13.29 10.62 -7.30
N ILE A 74 13.12 9.38 -7.78
CA ILE A 74 14.18 8.41 -7.97
C ILE A 74 14.82 8.60 -9.35
N ARG A 75 16.15 8.64 -9.39
CA ARG A 75 16.89 8.62 -10.65
C ARG A 75 16.84 7.21 -11.24
N TRP A 76 16.84 7.09 -12.55
CA TRP A 76 16.68 5.77 -13.20
C TRP A 76 17.82 4.80 -12.86
N PHE A 77 19.00 5.32 -12.52
CA PHE A 77 20.18 4.55 -12.10
C PHE A 77 20.28 4.31 -10.58
N ASP A 78 19.36 4.85 -9.79
CA ASP A 78 19.39 4.76 -8.32
C ASP A 78 18.71 3.48 -7.84
N VAL A 79 19.38 2.36 -8.07
CA VAL A 79 18.85 1.01 -7.82
C VAL A 79 18.46 0.82 -6.36
N GLY A 80 19.24 1.37 -5.42
CA GLY A 80 18.96 1.26 -3.98
C GLY A 80 17.59 1.86 -3.63
N HIS A 81 17.33 3.09 -4.06
CA HIS A 81 16.05 3.74 -3.81
C HIS A 81 14.89 3.09 -4.58
N TRP A 82 15.10 2.56 -5.79
CA TRP A 82 14.06 1.78 -6.49
C TRP A 82 13.67 0.52 -5.72
N VAL A 83 14.63 -0.21 -5.17
CA VAL A 83 14.38 -1.40 -4.35
C VAL A 83 13.63 -1.01 -3.08
N MET A 84 14.10 0.01 -2.35
CA MET A 84 13.45 0.47 -1.12
C MET A 84 12.02 1.00 -1.38
N TRP A 85 11.84 1.79 -2.44
CA TRP A 85 10.53 2.28 -2.87
C TRP A 85 9.58 1.15 -3.25
N GLY A 86 10.05 0.13 -3.96
CA GLY A 86 9.23 -1.02 -4.36
C GLY A 86 8.78 -1.86 -3.16
N LEU A 87 9.71 -2.16 -2.24
CA LEU A 87 9.46 -3.05 -1.11
C LEU A 87 8.68 -2.38 0.03
N PHE A 88 8.98 -1.12 0.33
CA PHE A 88 8.51 -0.43 1.54
C PHE A 88 7.75 0.86 1.27
N GLY A 89 7.74 1.34 0.02
CA GLY A 89 7.06 2.56 -0.35
C GLY A 89 5.54 2.39 -0.52
N ASN A 90 4.85 3.53 -0.47
CA ASN A 90 3.47 3.66 -0.90
C ASN A 90 3.33 5.01 -1.62
N ASP A 91 3.28 4.95 -2.96
CA ASP A 91 3.25 6.12 -3.86
C ASP A 91 1.95 6.94 -3.69
N ASP A 92 0.86 6.29 -3.32
CA ASP A 92 -0.46 6.92 -3.19
C ASP A 92 -0.58 7.68 -1.87
N ASP A 93 -0.33 6.98 -0.76
CA ASP A 93 -0.64 7.44 0.60
C ASP A 93 0.59 7.89 1.40
N GLY A 94 1.79 7.48 0.99
CA GLY A 94 3.04 7.65 1.73
C GLY A 94 3.29 6.54 2.74
N ILE A 95 4.51 6.47 3.26
CA ILE A 95 4.94 5.37 4.15
C ILE A 95 4.31 5.46 5.55
N PHE A 96 3.69 6.59 5.90
CA PHE A 96 2.94 6.78 7.14
C PHE A 96 1.43 6.86 6.93
N GLY A 97 0.95 6.69 5.69
CA GLY A 97 -0.46 6.84 5.32
C GLY A 97 -0.96 8.28 5.42
N GLU A 98 -0.07 9.26 5.30
CA GLU A 98 -0.37 10.66 5.51
C GLU A 98 -1.40 11.25 4.53
N ALA A 99 -1.57 10.68 3.33
CA ALA A 99 -2.55 11.21 2.36
C ALA A 99 -4.00 10.73 2.60
N ASN A 100 -4.26 9.85 3.57
CA ASN A 100 -5.57 9.17 3.72
C ASN A 100 -6.28 9.47 5.04
N VAL A 101 -6.72 10.72 5.21
CA VAL A 101 -7.31 11.31 6.44
C VAL A 101 -8.38 10.46 7.16
N PRO A 102 -9.35 9.80 6.50
CA PRO A 102 -10.45 9.13 7.22
C PRO A 102 -10.08 7.79 7.87
N LEU A 103 -9.04 7.11 7.35
CA LEU A 103 -8.50 5.86 7.89
C LEU A 103 -7.28 6.10 8.79
N PHE A 104 -6.84 7.35 8.79
CA PHE A 104 -5.68 7.84 9.48
C PHE A 104 -6.03 8.07 10.95
N ARG A 105 -5.07 7.75 11.82
CA ARG A 105 -5.08 8.13 13.24
C ARG A 105 -4.24 9.41 13.36
N PRO A 106 -4.81 10.60 13.08
CA PRO A 106 -4.07 11.88 13.10
C PRO A 106 -3.50 12.22 14.47
N ASP A 107 -4.07 11.63 15.52
CA ASP A 107 -3.57 11.67 16.88
C ASP A 107 -2.16 11.07 17.05
N LYS A 108 -1.66 10.29 16.08
CA LYS A 108 -0.36 9.63 16.17
C LYS A 108 0.69 10.26 15.26
N ASN A 109 1.78 10.70 15.88
CA ASN A 109 2.98 11.18 15.19
C ASN A 109 3.55 10.20 14.16
N ALA A 110 4.15 10.73 13.09
CA ALA A 110 4.96 9.94 12.16
C ALA A 110 6.12 9.29 12.93
N SER A 111 6.10 7.96 13.00
CA SER A 111 7.06 7.16 13.77
C SER A 111 7.35 5.86 13.03
N LEU A 112 8.50 5.24 13.31
CA LEU A 112 8.87 3.95 12.72
C LEU A 112 7.77 2.90 12.94
N GLY A 113 7.20 2.82 14.15
CA GLY A 113 6.11 1.90 14.46
C GLY A 113 4.85 2.15 13.63
N LYS A 114 4.49 3.42 13.37
CA LYS A 114 3.38 3.76 12.48
C LYS A 114 3.67 3.35 11.03
N GLY A 115 4.89 3.62 10.55
CA GLY A 115 5.32 3.20 9.22
C GLY A 115 5.28 1.68 9.04
N MET A 116 5.80 0.93 10.02
CA MET A 116 5.75 -0.54 10.01
C MET A 116 4.32 -1.07 10.05
N ALA A 117 3.44 -0.50 10.89
CA ALA A 117 2.03 -0.89 10.91
C ALA A 117 1.31 -0.60 9.57
N TRP A 118 1.67 0.51 8.92
CA TRP A 118 1.15 0.86 7.60
C TRP A 118 1.65 -0.09 6.51
N MET A 119 2.94 -0.40 6.49
CA MET A 119 3.54 -1.37 5.58
C MET A 119 2.95 -2.77 5.77
N LEU A 120 2.75 -3.22 7.01
CA LEU A 120 2.13 -4.52 7.29
C LEU A 120 0.67 -4.60 6.83
N ARG A 121 -0.04 -3.46 6.76
CA ARG A 121 -1.42 -3.43 6.26
C ARG A 121 -1.49 -3.78 4.78
N ASN A 122 -0.55 -3.29 3.98
CA ASN A 122 -0.46 -3.51 2.53
C ASN A 122 1.01 -3.77 2.15
N PRO A 123 1.55 -4.96 2.45
CA PRO A 123 2.96 -5.23 2.22
C PRO A 123 3.27 -5.18 0.73
N LEU A 124 4.44 -4.65 0.37
CA LEU A 124 4.91 -4.54 -1.01
C LEU A 124 3.98 -3.72 -1.92
N HIS A 125 3.23 -2.74 -1.38
CA HIS A 125 2.23 -1.96 -2.14
C HIS A 125 2.75 -1.49 -3.49
N ASN A 126 3.87 -0.77 -3.51
CA ASN A 126 4.44 -0.25 -4.75
C ASN A 126 4.90 -1.34 -5.73
N PHE A 127 5.59 -2.37 -5.23
CA PHE A 127 6.00 -3.50 -6.05
C PHE A 127 4.79 -4.18 -6.70
N CYS A 128 3.75 -4.47 -5.90
CA CYS A 128 2.54 -5.14 -6.37
C CYS A 128 1.72 -4.30 -7.35
N PHE A 129 1.67 -2.97 -7.18
CA PHE A 129 0.85 -2.08 -8.00
C PHE A 129 1.54 -1.60 -9.27
N TYR A 130 2.84 -1.29 -9.19
CA TYR A 130 3.57 -0.59 -10.26
C TYR A 130 4.69 -1.41 -10.89
N VAL A 131 5.20 -2.46 -10.24
CA VAL A 131 6.28 -3.29 -10.78
C VAL A 131 5.73 -4.54 -11.46
N ILE A 132 4.90 -5.31 -10.75
CA ILE A 132 4.28 -6.53 -11.30
C ILE A 132 2.81 -6.33 -11.71
N GLY A 133 2.16 -5.28 -11.19
CA GLY A 133 0.79 -4.95 -11.49
C GLY A 133 0.66 -3.94 -12.62
N ASN A 134 -0.55 -3.85 -13.18
CA ASN A 134 -0.91 -2.78 -14.10
C ASN A 134 -2.06 -1.98 -13.49
N ALA A 135 -1.74 -1.04 -12.58
CA ALA A 135 -2.75 -0.21 -11.93
C ALA A 135 -3.56 0.60 -12.95
N GLY A 136 -4.83 0.24 -13.14
CA GLY A 136 -5.77 0.93 -14.03
C GLY A 136 -6.19 0.12 -15.25
N ALA A 137 -5.72 -1.12 -15.39
CA ALA A 137 -6.29 -2.04 -16.37
C ALA A 137 -7.74 -2.39 -16.01
N GLN A 138 -8.59 -2.57 -17.02
CA GLN A 138 -9.92 -3.15 -16.82
C GLN A 138 -9.81 -4.66 -17.01
N THR A 139 -10.17 -5.44 -15.99
CA THR A 139 -10.17 -6.90 -16.04
C THR A 139 -11.59 -7.45 -16.07
N ASP A 140 -11.77 -8.65 -16.62
CA ASP A 140 -12.98 -9.44 -16.39
C ASP A 140 -12.93 -10.16 -15.03
N GLU A 141 -14.04 -10.76 -14.60
CA GLU A 141 -14.13 -11.51 -13.35
C GLU A 141 -14.83 -12.85 -13.56
N TRP A 142 -14.13 -13.94 -13.26
CA TRP A 142 -14.70 -15.26 -13.05
C TRP A 142 -14.81 -15.52 -11.55
N THR A 143 -16.03 -15.55 -11.03
CA THR A 143 -16.29 -15.93 -9.64
C THR A 143 -16.29 -17.45 -9.52
N LEU A 144 -15.35 -18.01 -8.77
CA LEU A 144 -15.33 -19.44 -8.42
C LEU A 144 -16.24 -19.70 -7.23
N LEU A 145 -16.12 -18.86 -6.19
CA LEU A 145 -16.93 -18.90 -4.98
C LEU A 145 -17.06 -17.50 -4.40
N LYS A 146 -18.29 -17.06 -4.16
CA LYS A 146 -18.57 -15.79 -3.49
C LYS A 146 -19.62 -16.01 -2.41
N ILE A 147 -19.23 -15.90 -1.14
CA ILE A 147 -20.10 -16.08 0.03
C ILE A 147 -20.21 -14.74 0.76
N ASN A 148 -21.43 -14.27 1.00
CA ASN A 148 -21.72 -13.17 1.91
C ASN A 148 -23.03 -13.44 2.69
N SER A 149 -23.46 -12.50 3.52
CA SER A 149 -24.67 -12.64 4.35
C SER A 149 -25.99 -12.71 3.57
N LYS A 150 -26.00 -12.33 2.29
CA LYS A 150 -27.20 -12.25 1.44
C LYS A 150 -27.27 -13.38 0.42
N LYS A 151 -26.14 -13.87 -0.08
CA LYS A 151 -26.09 -14.86 -1.17
C LYS A 151 -24.81 -15.66 -1.19
N VAL A 152 -24.90 -16.79 -1.90
CA VAL A 152 -23.77 -17.62 -2.32
C VAL A 152 -23.81 -17.70 -3.84
N GLU A 153 -22.70 -17.38 -4.51
CA GLU A 153 -22.55 -17.47 -5.97
C GLU A 153 -21.38 -18.39 -6.33
N PHE A 154 -21.57 -19.16 -7.40
CA PHE A 154 -20.58 -20.08 -7.94
C PHE A 154 -20.52 -19.93 -9.45
N PHE A 155 -19.31 -20.01 -10.02
CA PHE A 155 -19.05 -20.06 -11.46
C PHE A 155 -19.80 -19.01 -12.29
N THR A 156 -19.81 -17.76 -11.81
CA THR A 156 -20.39 -16.63 -12.56
C THR A 156 -19.31 -15.85 -13.28
N TYR A 157 -19.66 -15.27 -14.42
CA TYR A 157 -18.79 -14.41 -15.20
C TYR A 157 -19.31 -12.98 -15.21
N LYS A 158 -18.40 -12.01 -15.10
CA LYS A 158 -18.67 -10.60 -15.36
C LYS A 158 -17.63 -10.06 -16.35
N PRO A 159 -18.03 -9.30 -17.38
CA PRO A 159 -17.09 -8.69 -18.33
C PRO A 159 -16.23 -7.59 -17.70
N GLN A 160 -16.67 -7.04 -16.55
CA GLN A 160 -15.93 -6.06 -15.79
C GLN A 160 -15.89 -6.48 -14.33
N ALA A 161 -14.68 -6.68 -13.81
CA ALA A 161 -14.42 -6.91 -12.40
C ALA A 161 -14.77 -5.66 -11.60
N ASP A 162 -15.43 -5.85 -10.47
CA ASP A 162 -15.88 -4.78 -9.58
C ASP A 162 -15.73 -5.12 -8.09
N THR A 163 -15.21 -6.30 -7.77
CA THR A 163 -15.27 -6.87 -6.43
C THR A 163 -13.90 -7.32 -5.95
N VAL A 164 -13.44 -6.77 -4.81
CA VAL A 164 -12.36 -7.38 -4.00
C VAL A 164 -12.92 -8.22 -2.88
N PHE A 165 -13.99 -7.75 -2.22
CA PHE A 165 -14.66 -8.43 -1.11
C PHE A 165 -16.13 -8.64 -1.46
N ALA A 166 -16.65 -9.85 -1.24
CA ALA A 166 -18.01 -10.19 -1.65
C ALA A 166 -19.13 -9.44 -0.91
N GLY A 167 -18.82 -8.72 0.16
CA GLY A 167 -19.82 -7.93 0.88
C GLY A 167 -19.24 -7.02 1.95
N ARG A 168 -20.16 -6.29 2.59
CA ARG A 168 -19.88 -5.36 3.70
C ARG A 168 -19.47 -6.09 4.98
N TYR A 169 -20.12 -7.21 5.28
CA TYR A 169 -19.90 -8.01 6.48
C TYR A 169 -18.92 -9.15 6.23
N SER A 170 -19.00 -10.20 7.04
CA SER A 170 -18.24 -11.43 6.82
C SER A 170 -18.48 -11.95 5.41
N SER A 171 -17.40 -12.18 4.69
CA SER A 171 -17.46 -12.62 3.29
C SER A 171 -16.20 -13.36 2.89
N LEU A 172 -16.38 -14.38 2.04
CA LEU A 172 -15.30 -15.10 1.37
C LEU A 172 -15.45 -14.91 -0.15
N PHE A 173 -14.37 -14.59 -0.84
CA PHE A 173 -14.35 -14.52 -2.29
C PHE A 173 -13.13 -15.25 -2.85
N LEU A 174 -13.38 -16.18 -3.75
CA LEU A 174 -12.42 -16.85 -4.61
C LEU A 174 -12.79 -16.51 -6.05
N GLY A 175 -11.91 -15.82 -6.75
CA GLY A 175 -12.16 -15.38 -8.11
C GLY A 175 -10.91 -15.39 -8.98
N LEU A 176 -11.11 -15.23 -10.27
CA LEU A 176 -10.06 -14.97 -11.24
C LEU A 176 -10.34 -13.63 -11.91
N HIS A 177 -9.41 -12.68 -11.83
CA HIS A 177 -9.47 -11.41 -12.55
C HIS A 177 -8.55 -11.49 -13.76
N ASN A 178 -9.10 -11.48 -14.99
CA ASN A 178 -8.34 -11.79 -16.21
C ASN A 178 -7.61 -13.14 -16.14
N GLY A 179 -8.27 -14.16 -15.57
CA GLY A 179 -7.70 -15.50 -15.36
C GLY A 179 -6.70 -15.60 -14.20
N LEU A 180 -6.38 -14.51 -13.50
CA LEU A 180 -5.40 -14.47 -12.41
C LEU A 180 -6.08 -14.56 -11.03
N PRO A 181 -5.54 -15.36 -10.10
CA PRO A 181 -6.25 -15.69 -8.87
C PRO A 181 -6.38 -14.53 -7.89
N LEU A 182 -7.53 -14.49 -7.21
CA LEU A 182 -7.81 -13.65 -6.06
C LEU A 182 -8.47 -14.46 -4.96
N ILE A 183 -7.93 -14.34 -3.75
CA ILE A 183 -8.55 -14.83 -2.51
C ILE A 183 -8.75 -13.64 -1.60
N SER A 184 -9.98 -13.45 -1.12
CA SER A 184 -10.26 -12.46 -0.08
C SER A 184 -11.19 -13.00 0.99
N LEU A 185 -10.92 -12.57 2.21
CA LEU A 185 -11.66 -12.91 3.41
C LEU A 185 -11.89 -11.63 4.19
N ARG A 186 -13.16 -11.35 4.48
CA ARG A 186 -13.57 -10.36 5.47
C ARG A 186 -14.24 -11.08 6.61
N VAL A 187 -13.88 -10.74 7.83
CA VAL A 187 -14.54 -11.24 9.04
C VAL A 187 -15.03 -10.03 9.82
N ALA A 188 -16.36 -9.88 9.90
CA ALA A 188 -17.00 -8.89 10.75
C ALA A 188 -17.27 -9.49 12.14
N TYR A 189 -17.01 -8.71 13.19
CA TYR A 189 -17.30 -9.06 14.57
C TYR A 189 -18.22 -8.01 15.18
N GLY A 190 -19.51 -8.37 15.28
CA GLY A 190 -20.58 -7.44 15.62
C GLY A 190 -20.71 -6.30 14.59
N HIS A 191 -21.27 -5.17 15.02
CA HIS A 191 -21.47 -3.99 14.17
C HIS A 191 -20.24 -3.08 14.09
N PHE A 192 -19.26 -3.28 14.98
CA PHE A 192 -18.19 -2.30 15.21
C PHE A 192 -16.83 -2.74 14.75
N TRP A 193 -16.59 -4.02 14.49
CA TRP A 193 -15.24 -4.53 14.22
C TRP A 193 -15.18 -5.34 12.95
N LYS A 194 -14.07 -5.23 12.21
CA LYS A 194 -13.79 -6.07 11.05
C LYS A 194 -12.29 -6.38 10.91
N SER A 195 -12.00 -7.49 10.27
CA SER A 195 -10.68 -7.87 9.77
C SER A 195 -10.80 -8.09 8.26
N ASP A 196 -9.85 -7.55 7.49
CA ASP A 196 -9.81 -7.69 6.03
C ASP A 196 -8.49 -8.36 5.62
N PHE A 197 -8.58 -9.45 4.87
CA PHE A 197 -7.46 -10.13 4.26
C PHE A 197 -7.71 -10.31 2.76
N TYR A 198 -6.73 -10.03 1.92
CA TYR A 198 -6.72 -10.56 0.55
C TYR A 198 -5.30 -10.75 0.03
N ILE A 199 -5.17 -11.65 -0.94
CA ILE A 199 -3.98 -11.83 -1.76
C ILE A 199 -4.40 -12.22 -3.18
N GLY A 200 -3.83 -11.55 -4.18
CA GLY A 200 -4.09 -11.87 -5.58
C GLY A 200 -4.23 -10.66 -6.48
N TRP A 201 -4.65 -10.92 -7.72
CA TRP A 201 -4.92 -9.89 -8.72
C TRP A 201 -6.29 -9.27 -8.50
N ARG A 202 -6.37 -7.96 -8.64
CA ARG A 202 -7.56 -7.16 -8.35
C ARG A 202 -8.25 -6.70 -9.63
N GLU A 203 -9.41 -6.08 -9.44
CA GLU A 203 -10.30 -5.57 -10.47
C GLU A 203 -9.67 -4.53 -11.41
N ARG A 204 -8.56 -3.91 -10.96
CA ARG A 204 -7.79 -2.93 -11.73
C ARG A 204 -6.51 -3.51 -12.34
N GLY A 205 -6.35 -4.84 -12.37
CA GLY A 205 -5.17 -5.54 -12.90
C GLY A 205 -3.91 -5.47 -12.03
N ASN A 206 -3.96 -4.81 -10.88
CA ASN A 206 -2.86 -4.80 -9.92
C ASN A 206 -2.87 -6.05 -9.05
N PHE A 207 -1.70 -6.60 -8.75
CA PHE A 207 -1.55 -7.55 -7.67
C PHE A 207 -1.65 -6.79 -6.34
N GLY A 208 -2.10 -7.45 -5.28
CA GLY A 208 -2.04 -6.85 -3.97
C GLY A 208 -2.12 -7.87 -2.85
N ILE A 209 -1.60 -7.45 -1.71
CA ILE A 209 -1.71 -8.16 -0.44
C ILE A 209 -2.28 -7.15 0.55
N LYS A 210 -3.28 -7.56 1.32
CA LYS A 210 -3.83 -6.76 2.41
C LYS A 210 -3.96 -7.61 3.65
N PHE A 211 -3.48 -7.07 4.77
CA PHE A 211 -3.65 -7.62 6.10
C PHE A 211 -4.10 -6.51 7.04
N LEU A 212 -5.40 -6.30 7.13
CA LEU A 212 -5.98 -5.39 8.11
C LEU A 212 -6.42 -6.24 9.32
N PRO A 213 -5.72 -6.16 10.47
CA PRO A 213 -6.17 -6.86 11.67
C PRO A 213 -7.52 -6.32 12.15
N LEU A 214 -8.02 -6.85 13.26
CA LEU A 214 -9.28 -6.39 13.86
C LEU A 214 -9.25 -4.87 14.08
N THR A 215 -10.06 -4.13 13.32
CA THR A 215 -10.15 -2.68 13.34
C THR A 215 -11.59 -2.24 13.58
N LYS A 216 -11.74 -1.13 14.31
CA LYS A 216 -13.05 -0.52 14.51
C LYS A 216 -13.54 0.09 13.19
N VAL A 217 -14.76 -0.22 12.82
CA VAL A 217 -15.49 0.33 11.67
C VAL A 217 -15.75 1.82 11.97
N SER A 218 -15.07 2.74 11.28
CA SER A 218 -15.33 4.17 11.42
C SER A 218 -16.52 4.58 10.56
N TYR A 219 -17.71 4.71 11.14
CA TYR A 219 -18.97 5.04 10.44
C TYR A 219 -18.86 6.20 9.44
N ALA A 220 -18.02 7.21 9.71
CA ALA A 220 -17.77 8.36 8.83
C ALA A 220 -17.25 8.00 7.41
N THR A 221 -16.67 6.83 7.20
CA THR A 221 -16.27 6.37 5.84
C THR A 221 -17.32 5.51 5.13
N TRP A 222 -18.41 5.14 5.81
CA TRP A 222 -19.38 4.17 5.29
C TRP A 222 -20.61 4.82 4.69
N ASP A 223 -21.08 5.93 5.23
CA ASP A 223 -22.34 6.54 4.79
C ASP A 223 -22.19 7.22 3.41
N CYS A 224 -20.99 7.67 3.03
CA CYS A 224 -20.76 8.29 1.72
C CYS A 224 -20.74 7.32 0.52
N TYR A 225 -20.79 6.00 0.76
CA TYR A 225 -20.74 4.99 -0.31
C TYR A 225 -22.04 4.17 -0.45
N GLU A 226 -23.04 4.38 0.43
CA GLU A 226 -24.32 3.65 0.36
C GLU A 226 -25.38 4.32 -0.52
N ASP A 227 -25.20 5.58 -0.92
CA ASP A 227 -26.21 6.31 -1.73
C ASP A 227 -26.09 6.09 -3.25
N GLU A 228 -25.15 5.28 -3.75
CA GLU A 228 -24.90 5.15 -5.20
C GLU A 228 -25.01 3.73 -5.80
N LYS A 229 -25.57 2.72 -5.11
CA LYS A 229 -25.81 1.39 -5.72
C LYS A 229 -27.10 0.71 -5.33
#